data_AF-A0A968TSK4-F1
#
_entry.id   AF-A0A968TSK4-F1
#
_cell.length_a   1.000
_cell.length_b   1.000
_cell.length_c   1.000
_cell.angle_alpha   90.00
_cell.angle_beta   90.00
_cell.angle_gamma   90.00
#
_symmetry.space_group_name_H-M   'P 1'
#
loop_
_entity.id
_entity.type
_entity.pdbx_description
1 polymer ?
#
loop_
_entity_poly.entity_id
_entity_poly.type
_entity_poly.pdbx_seq_one_letter_code
_entity_poly.pdbx_strand_id
1 'polypeptide(L)'
;RTRCATRSPPLLEHRRAEAAQINEQFYQELCYRPGESKPKFLARHHVGPGPVDPEQLPYYLLLVGGPSDIPFQFQYQLDVQYAVGRICFDRLEDYARYARSVVEAETRPRPRPRPRQMALLATSHPDDRATQNSCRHLARPLVDALEKRWAAGSKELPPGEPSWVFEQVLADEATKANLTRRMGGDATAPVLFCACHGVGFEDGDANQRLRQGALLCQDWPGPRRWRAAIPNDFYFSADDVADDADLSGVIAFFFACYGAGTPRFDEFSHQASSRRQIAPEGFVAGLPQRLLAHPRRGALAVVGHVDRAWGYSFAWPQAPRQVSVFTSALGRLLEGYPIGAAMEYFNQRYAELSSDLNVEIENVRYGMQPDLLSLSGMWTANNDARSYVVLGDPAVRLAL
;
A
#
# COMPACT_ATOMS: atom_id res chain seq x y z
N ARG A 1 -31.10 6.27 1.31
CA ARG A 1 -30.42 6.13 2.62
C ARG A 1 -30.12 4.67 2.99
N THR A 2 -29.99 3.71 2.05
CA THR A 2 -30.04 2.27 2.42
C THR A 2 -29.13 1.33 1.61
N ARG A 3 -27.90 1.75 1.26
CA ARG A 3 -26.86 0.80 0.77
C ARG A 3 -25.45 0.97 1.38
N CYS A 4 -25.21 1.99 2.21
CA CYS A 4 -23.89 2.20 2.84
C CYS A 4 -23.70 1.55 4.21
N ALA A 5 -24.77 1.22 4.95
CA ALA A 5 -24.69 1.11 6.42
C ALA A 5 -24.41 -0.28 7.02
N THR A 6 -24.13 -1.35 6.26
CA THR A 6 -24.16 -2.72 6.86
C THR A 6 -22.99 -3.65 6.55
N ARG A 7 -21.86 -3.17 6.00
CA ARG A 7 -20.79 -4.09 5.62
C ARG A 7 -19.83 -4.47 6.75
N SER A 8 -19.68 -3.66 7.82
CA SER A 8 -18.74 -3.97 8.94
C SER A 8 -19.17 -3.40 10.31
N PRO A 9 -20.32 -3.80 10.90
CA PRO A 9 -20.83 -3.18 12.13
C PRO A 9 -19.84 -3.08 13.31
N PRO A 10 -19.07 -4.13 13.66
CA PRO A 10 -18.17 -4.07 14.81
C PRO A 10 -17.05 -3.02 14.67
N LEU A 11 -16.51 -2.85 13.47
CA LEU A 11 -15.45 -1.87 13.22
C LEU A 11 -15.99 -0.44 13.28
N LEU A 12 -17.19 -0.22 12.71
CA LEU A 12 -17.86 1.07 12.72
C LEU A 12 -18.23 1.49 14.14
N GLU A 13 -18.75 0.58 14.96
CA GLU A 13 -19.05 0.81 16.37
C GLU A 13 -17.78 1.12 17.17
N HIS A 14 -16.70 0.36 16.96
CA HIS A 14 -15.41 0.59 17.61
C HIS A 14 -14.84 1.97 17.30
N ARG A 15 -14.79 2.37 16.01
CA ARG A 15 -14.31 3.69 15.60
C ARG A 15 -15.21 4.83 16.06
N ARG A 16 -16.53 4.61 16.10
CA ARG A 16 -17.47 5.58 16.68
C ARG A 16 -17.19 5.80 18.16
N ALA A 17 -16.99 4.71 18.92
CA ALA A 17 -16.68 4.79 20.34
C ALA A 17 -15.34 5.49 20.59
N GLU A 18 -14.31 5.20 19.79
CA GLU A 18 -13.01 5.87 19.87
C GLU A 18 -13.11 7.38 19.58
N ALA A 19 -13.75 7.75 18.47
CA ALA A 19 -13.93 9.16 18.10
C ALA A 19 -14.77 9.94 19.13
N ALA A 20 -15.82 9.33 19.65
CA ALA A 20 -16.72 9.92 20.65
C ALA A 20 -16.03 10.22 22.00
N GLN A 21 -14.87 9.61 22.30
CA GLN A 21 -14.07 9.98 23.47
C GLN A 21 -13.52 11.41 23.37
N ILE A 22 -13.36 11.94 22.16
CA ILE A 22 -12.87 13.29 21.90
C ILE A 22 -14.04 14.20 21.50
N ASN A 23 -14.79 13.82 20.46
CA ASN A 23 -15.97 14.54 19.98
C ASN A 23 -16.82 13.59 19.11
N GLU A 24 -18.11 13.44 19.42
CA GLU A 24 -19.02 12.59 18.63
C GLU A 24 -19.08 12.97 17.14
N GLN A 25 -18.82 14.23 16.79
CA GLN A 25 -18.81 14.71 15.40
C GLN A 25 -17.61 14.21 14.57
N PHE A 26 -16.56 13.69 15.22
CA PHE A 26 -15.38 13.15 14.54
C PHE A 26 -15.62 11.78 13.89
N TYR A 27 -16.80 11.18 14.11
CA TYR A 27 -17.25 10.01 13.37
C TYR A 27 -18.36 10.36 12.40
N GLN A 28 -18.17 10.04 11.13
CA GLN A 28 -19.18 10.27 10.09
C GLN A 28 -19.28 9.07 9.14
N GLU A 29 -20.52 8.68 8.81
CA GLU A 29 -20.81 7.70 7.76
C GLU A 29 -21.23 8.43 6.48
N LEU A 30 -20.39 8.33 5.45
CA LEU A 30 -20.51 9.11 4.22
C LEU A 30 -20.92 8.22 3.05
N CYS A 31 -21.62 8.80 2.07
CA CYS A 31 -21.99 8.12 0.83
C CYS A 31 -21.21 8.73 -0.33
N TYR A 32 -20.52 7.88 -1.10
CA TYR A 32 -19.96 8.24 -2.39
C TYR A 32 -21.06 8.27 -3.46
N ARG A 33 -21.02 9.25 -4.37
CA ARG A 33 -21.91 9.31 -5.54
C ARG A 33 -21.14 8.83 -6.78
N PRO A 34 -21.69 7.89 -7.58
CA PRO A 34 -20.99 7.41 -8.78
C PRO A 34 -20.54 8.55 -9.70
N GLY A 35 -19.26 8.54 -10.10
CA GLY A 35 -18.65 9.55 -10.96
C GLY A 35 -18.32 10.88 -10.26
N GLU A 36 -18.51 10.98 -8.95
CA GLU A 36 -18.14 12.16 -8.18
C GLU A 36 -16.60 12.25 -8.03
N SER A 37 -16.04 13.41 -8.37
CA SER A 37 -14.61 13.70 -8.17
C SER A 37 -14.34 14.16 -6.74
N LYS A 38 -13.08 14.11 -6.28
CA LYS A 38 -12.70 14.65 -4.96
C LYS A 38 -13.22 16.08 -4.73
N PRO A 39 -12.99 17.07 -5.63
CA PRO A 39 -13.46 18.43 -5.38
C PRO A 39 -14.98 18.54 -5.22
N LYS A 40 -15.76 17.76 -6.00
CA LYS A 40 -17.21 17.73 -5.89
C LYS A 40 -17.67 17.08 -4.58
N PHE A 41 -17.02 16.00 -4.17
CA PHE A 41 -17.26 15.34 -2.90
C PHE A 41 -16.99 16.28 -1.72
N LEU A 42 -15.81 16.91 -1.68
CA LEU A 42 -15.44 17.85 -0.60
C LEU A 42 -16.38 19.06 -0.56
N ALA A 43 -16.69 19.68 -1.70
CA ALA A 43 -17.61 20.81 -1.77
C ALA A 43 -19.03 20.45 -1.27
N ARG A 44 -19.50 19.22 -1.54
CA ARG A 44 -20.78 18.72 -1.02
C ARG A 44 -20.78 18.55 0.50
N HIS A 45 -19.60 18.37 1.09
CA HIS A 45 -19.37 18.34 2.53
C HIS A 45 -18.87 19.68 3.08
N HIS A 46 -19.01 20.77 2.32
CA HIS A 46 -18.60 22.13 2.68
C HIS A 46 -17.10 22.32 2.93
N VAL A 47 -16.27 21.39 2.47
CA VAL A 47 -14.82 21.44 2.61
C VAL A 47 -14.18 22.03 1.35
N GLY A 48 -13.27 23.00 1.55
CA GLY A 48 -12.41 23.57 0.52
C GLY A 48 -10.99 22.96 0.53
N PRO A 49 -10.12 23.34 -0.43
CA PRO A 49 -8.70 23.04 -0.37
C PRO A 49 -8.04 23.69 0.85
N GLY A 50 -7.15 22.98 1.53
CA GLY A 50 -6.46 23.48 2.71
C GLY A 50 -6.21 22.37 3.72
N PRO A 51 -5.69 22.73 4.92
CA PRO A 51 -5.51 21.78 6.00
C PRO A 51 -6.85 21.12 6.36
N VAL A 52 -6.80 19.86 6.76
CA VAL A 52 -8.00 19.14 7.19
C VAL A 52 -8.57 19.76 8.46
N ASP A 53 -9.87 20.02 8.44
CA ASP A 53 -10.68 20.36 9.60
C ASP A 53 -11.52 19.13 9.98
N PRO A 54 -11.15 18.40 11.05
CA PRO A 54 -11.86 17.20 11.50
C PRO A 54 -13.30 17.45 11.94
N GLU A 55 -13.69 18.69 12.25
CA GLU A 55 -15.08 19.04 12.59
C GLU A 55 -15.99 19.03 11.36
N GLN A 56 -15.45 19.33 10.17
CA GLN A 56 -16.18 19.27 8.91
C GLN A 56 -16.12 17.87 8.29
N LEU A 57 -14.92 17.30 8.18
CA LEU A 57 -14.70 15.98 7.59
C LEU A 57 -13.56 15.25 8.32
N PRO A 58 -13.79 14.02 8.83
CA PRO A 58 -12.77 13.28 9.56
C PRO A 58 -11.49 13.08 8.75
N TYR A 59 -10.35 13.14 9.44
CA TYR A 59 -9.04 12.97 8.82
C TYR A 59 -8.79 11.55 8.30
N TYR A 60 -9.22 10.53 9.06
CA TYR A 60 -9.15 9.13 8.64
C TYR A 60 -10.41 8.74 7.86
N LEU A 61 -10.26 8.34 6.60
CA LEU A 61 -11.35 7.97 5.70
C LEU A 61 -11.20 6.52 5.23
N LEU A 62 -12.14 5.66 5.60
CA LEU A 62 -12.19 4.28 5.12
C LEU A 62 -13.18 4.15 3.95
N LEU A 63 -12.66 3.84 2.77
CA LEU A 63 -13.47 3.50 1.59
C LEU A 63 -13.94 2.04 1.70
N VAL A 64 -15.24 1.83 1.64
CA VAL A 64 -15.86 0.49 1.66
C VAL A 64 -16.46 0.20 0.29
N GLY A 65 -15.69 -0.46 -0.59
CA GLY A 65 -16.10 -0.75 -1.96
C GLY A 65 -14.95 -0.91 -2.94
N GLY A 66 -15.24 -1.57 -4.06
CA GLY A 66 -14.26 -1.82 -5.11
C GLY A 66 -13.97 -0.59 -5.97
N PRO A 67 -12.85 -0.60 -6.71
CA PRO A 67 -12.49 0.48 -7.61
C PRO A 67 -13.43 0.65 -8.82
N SER A 68 -14.26 -0.35 -9.14
CA SER A 68 -15.39 -0.19 -10.09
C SER A 68 -16.49 0.74 -9.57
N ASP A 69 -16.70 0.79 -8.25
CA ASP A 69 -17.72 1.65 -7.62
C ASP A 69 -17.14 3.00 -7.15
N ILE A 70 -15.98 2.94 -6.47
CA ILE A 70 -15.26 4.11 -5.94
C ILE A 70 -13.86 4.11 -6.58
N PRO A 71 -13.62 4.88 -7.64
CA PRO A 71 -12.38 4.79 -8.42
C PRO A 71 -11.11 4.94 -7.59
N PHE A 72 -10.05 4.25 -8.00
CA PHE A 72 -8.72 4.40 -7.42
C PHE A 72 -8.24 5.87 -7.40
N GLN A 73 -8.48 6.60 -8.50
CA GLN A 73 -8.20 8.04 -8.57
C GLN A 73 -8.84 8.83 -7.42
N PHE A 74 -10.04 8.47 -6.98
CA PHE A 74 -10.71 9.13 -5.86
C PHE A 74 -9.95 8.91 -4.54
N GLN A 75 -9.44 7.69 -4.33
CA GLN A 75 -8.61 7.35 -3.17
C GLN A 75 -7.32 8.16 -3.15
N TYR A 76 -6.50 8.08 -4.20
CA TYR A 76 -5.19 8.77 -4.23
C TYR A 76 -5.34 10.29 -4.08
N GLN A 77 -6.36 10.86 -4.72
CA GLN A 77 -6.58 12.30 -4.64
C GLN A 77 -6.99 12.72 -3.22
N LEU A 78 -7.87 11.96 -2.55
CA LEU A 78 -8.24 12.26 -1.16
C LEU A 78 -7.03 12.13 -0.24
N ASP A 79 -6.21 11.10 -0.44
CA ASP A 79 -5.05 10.77 0.40
C ASP A 79 -4.00 11.89 0.44
N VAL A 80 -3.98 12.80 -0.54
CA VAL A 80 -3.12 14.00 -0.51
C VAL A 80 -3.28 14.84 0.77
N GLN A 81 -4.49 14.90 1.35
CA GLN A 81 -4.76 15.68 2.57
C GLN A 81 -5.33 14.83 3.71
N TYR A 82 -5.96 13.71 3.39
CA TYR A 82 -6.59 12.80 4.36
C TYR A 82 -5.76 11.52 4.49
N ALA A 83 -6.03 10.73 5.52
CA ALA A 83 -5.50 9.38 5.65
C ALA A 83 -6.54 8.37 5.15
N VAL A 84 -6.35 7.83 3.95
CA VAL A 84 -7.37 7.07 3.22
C VAL A 84 -6.99 5.60 3.07
N GLY A 85 -7.80 4.74 3.67
CA GLY A 85 -7.72 3.29 3.47
C GLY A 85 -8.90 2.75 2.66
N ARG A 86 -8.77 1.51 2.15
CA ARG A 86 -9.84 0.83 1.43
C ARG A 86 -10.01 -0.61 1.87
N ILE A 87 -11.25 -1.03 2.07
CA ILE A 87 -11.61 -2.45 2.13
C ILE A 87 -12.59 -2.82 1.01
N CYS A 88 -12.23 -3.88 0.29
CA CYS A 88 -13.04 -4.46 -0.78
C CYS A 88 -12.87 -5.96 -0.73
N PHE A 89 -13.95 -6.69 -0.45
CA PHE A 89 -13.97 -8.15 -0.44
C PHE A 89 -15.13 -8.64 -1.28
N ASP A 90 -14.97 -9.83 -1.84
CA ASP A 90 -16.00 -10.45 -2.68
C ASP A 90 -17.19 -10.97 -1.84
N ARG A 91 -16.93 -11.34 -0.58
CA ARG A 91 -17.91 -11.92 0.33
C ARG A 91 -18.18 -11.01 1.52
N LEU A 92 -19.44 -10.96 1.97
CA LEU A 92 -19.83 -10.19 3.16
C LEU A 92 -19.16 -10.71 4.43
N GLU A 93 -18.96 -12.03 4.53
CA GLU A 93 -18.29 -12.64 5.68
C GLU A 93 -16.85 -12.13 5.87
N ASP A 94 -16.17 -11.77 4.79
CA ASP A 94 -14.79 -11.30 4.79
C ASP A 94 -14.66 -9.89 5.38
N TYR A 95 -15.65 -9.03 5.15
CA TYR A 95 -15.75 -7.75 5.85
C TYR A 95 -15.90 -7.93 7.37
N ALA A 96 -16.67 -8.94 7.80
CA ALA A 96 -16.84 -9.25 9.21
C ALA A 96 -15.58 -9.88 9.83
N ARG A 97 -14.85 -10.72 9.08
CA ARG A 97 -13.54 -11.27 9.49
C ARG A 97 -12.51 -10.17 9.69
N TYR A 98 -12.42 -9.25 8.73
CA TYR A 98 -11.53 -8.09 8.82
C TYR A 98 -11.87 -7.22 10.03
N ALA A 99 -13.14 -6.83 10.18
CA ALA A 99 -13.61 -6.02 11.30
C ALA A 99 -13.28 -6.64 12.67
N ARG A 100 -13.52 -7.94 12.84
CA ARG A 100 -13.14 -8.65 14.09
C ARG A 100 -11.64 -8.64 14.31
N SER A 101 -10.85 -8.87 13.27
CA SER A 101 -9.38 -8.89 13.39
C SER A 101 -8.83 -7.56 13.88
N VAL A 102 -9.34 -6.44 13.36
CA VAL A 102 -8.95 -5.09 13.79
C VAL A 102 -9.40 -4.82 15.24
N VAL A 103 -10.69 -5.00 15.53
CA VAL A 103 -11.23 -4.71 16.87
C VAL A 103 -10.53 -5.54 17.93
N GLU A 104 -10.29 -6.83 17.68
CA GLU A 104 -9.59 -7.67 18.64
C GLU A 104 -8.12 -7.29 18.80
N ALA A 105 -7.43 -6.86 17.74
CA ALA A 105 -6.05 -6.40 17.85
C ALA A 105 -5.92 -5.13 18.71
N GLU A 106 -6.93 -4.24 18.66
CA GLU A 106 -6.92 -2.98 19.41
C GLU A 106 -7.48 -3.09 20.83
N THR A 107 -8.39 -4.04 21.08
CA THR A 107 -9.08 -4.16 22.39
C THR A 107 -8.60 -5.33 23.24
N ARG A 108 -7.89 -6.30 22.66
CA ARG A 108 -7.43 -7.50 23.37
C ARG A 108 -5.93 -7.69 23.15
N PRO A 109 -5.09 -7.15 24.06
CA PRO A 109 -3.65 -7.35 24.01
C PRO A 109 -3.31 -8.84 23.88
N ARG A 110 -2.33 -9.15 23.02
CA ARG A 110 -1.87 -10.53 22.85
C ARG A 110 -1.29 -11.03 24.19
N PRO A 111 -1.63 -12.25 24.64
CA PRO A 111 -1.00 -12.83 25.82
C PRO A 111 0.52 -12.99 25.68
N ARG A 112 0.99 -13.17 24.44
CA ARG A 112 2.40 -13.16 24.06
C ARG A 112 2.60 -12.14 22.94
N PRO A 113 3.09 -10.94 23.28
CA PRO A 113 3.45 -9.90 22.32
C PRO A 113 4.43 -10.42 21.27
N ARG A 114 4.35 -9.91 20.05
CA ARG A 114 5.37 -10.21 19.03
C ARG A 114 6.61 -9.38 19.31
N PRO A 115 7.82 -9.90 19.00
CA PRO A 115 9.01 -9.08 19.07
C PRO A 115 8.87 -7.90 18.10
N ARG A 116 9.42 -6.73 18.47
CA ARG A 116 9.54 -5.57 17.59
C ARG A 116 10.49 -5.89 16.45
N GLN A 117 9.97 -6.53 15.41
CA GLN A 117 10.74 -6.98 14.27
C GLN A 117 10.10 -6.52 12.97
N MET A 118 10.91 -5.95 12.10
CA MET A 118 10.54 -5.70 10.71
C MET A 118 11.35 -6.63 9.83
N ALA A 119 10.69 -7.44 9.02
CA ALA A 119 11.34 -8.25 7.99
C ALA A 119 11.29 -7.51 6.66
N LEU A 120 12.44 -7.40 6.00
CA LEU A 120 12.55 -6.91 4.64
C LEU A 120 12.96 -8.05 3.72
N LEU A 121 12.16 -8.30 2.70
CA LEU A 121 12.38 -9.35 1.71
C LEU A 121 12.54 -8.72 0.33
N ALA A 122 13.67 -8.94 -0.34
CA ALA A 122 13.91 -8.37 -1.66
C ALA A 122 14.61 -9.34 -2.62
N THR A 123 13.95 -9.61 -3.74
CA THR A 123 14.52 -10.43 -4.81
C THR A 123 15.59 -9.68 -5.58
N SER A 124 16.53 -10.42 -6.18
CA SER A 124 17.52 -9.90 -7.12
C SER A 124 17.79 -10.97 -8.17
N HIS A 125 16.93 -11.01 -9.20
CA HIS A 125 17.01 -12.06 -10.21
C HIS A 125 18.19 -11.83 -11.16
N PRO A 126 18.88 -12.90 -11.61
CA PRO A 126 19.89 -12.79 -12.65
C PRO A 126 19.33 -12.16 -13.93
N ASP A 127 20.12 -11.29 -14.56
CA ASP A 127 19.75 -10.58 -15.79
C ASP A 127 18.48 -9.71 -15.73
N ASP A 128 17.96 -9.40 -14.53
CA ASP A 128 16.86 -8.48 -14.32
C ASP A 128 17.33 -7.20 -13.59
N ARG A 129 17.49 -6.11 -14.34
CA ARG A 129 17.96 -4.84 -13.77
C ARG A 129 17.01 -4.26 -12.73
N ALA A 130 15.70 -4.52 -12.86
CA ALA A 130 14.70 -3.94 -11.97
C ALA A 130 14.87 -4.45 -10.53
N THR A 131 14.88 -5.77 -10.33
CA THR A 131 15.08 -6.36 -9.00
C THR A 131 16.49 -6.17 -8.47
N GLN A 132 17.51 -6.21 -9.32
CA GLN A 132 18.89 -5.87 -8.93
C GLN A 132 18.98 -4.44 -8.39
N ASN A 133 18.31 -3.49 -9.06
CA ASN A 133 18.30 -2.10 -8.64
C ASN A 133 17.49 -1.88 -7.36
N SER A 134 16.29 -2.46 -7.23
CA SER A 134 15.50 -2.31 -6.00
C SER A 134 16.20 -2.97 -4.81
N CYS A 135 16.81 -4.14 -4.98
CA CYS A 135 17.60 -4.78 -3.92
C CYS A 135 18.80 -3.92 -3.49
N ARG A 136 19.56 -3.37 -4.45
CA ARG A 136 20.77 -2.59 -4.17
C ARG A 136 20.50 -1.16 -3.68
N HIS A 137 19.47 -0.50 -4.21
CA HIS A 137 19.26 0.93 -4.07
C HIS A 137 18.05 1.30 -3.21
N LEU A 138 17.13 0.36 -2.95
CA LEU A 138 15.99 0.55 -2.04
C LEU A 138 16.12 -0.34 -0.80
N ALA A 139 16.13 -1.66 -0.97
CA ALA A 139 16.02 -2.62 0.13
C ALA A 139 17.15 -2.50 1.16
N ARG A 140 18.42 -2.64 0.73
CA ARG A 140 19.58 -2.54 1.64
C ARG A 140 19.68 -1.15 2.29
N PRO A 141 19.64 -0.04 1.53
CA PRO A 141 19.78 1.29 2.14
C PRO A 141 18.62 1.65 3.07
N LEU A 142 17.42 1.10 2.84
CA LEU A 142 16.27 1.32 3.72
C LEU A 142 16.52 0.72 5.11
N VAL A 143 17.02 -0.51 5.19
CA VAL A 143 17.37 -1.12 6.48
C VAL A 143 18.49 -0.34 7.16
N ASP A 144 19.56 -0.02 6.43
CA ASP A 144 20.67 0.77 6.98
C ASP A 144 20.18 2.11 7.55
N ALA A 145 19.24 2.77 6.88
CA ALA A 145 18.68 4.05 7.30
C ALA A 145 17.77 3.91 8.54
N LEU A 146 16.97 2.86 8.60
CA LEU A 146 16.11 2.56 9.76
C LEU A 146 16.93 2.17 10.99
N GLU A 147 17.95 1.33 10.82
CA GLU A 147 18.90 0.97 11.89
C GLU A 147 19.60 2.20 12.45
N LYS A 148 20.12 3.08 11.57
CA LYS A 148 20.75 4.34 11.99
C LYS A 148 19.76 5.26 12.71
N ARG A 149 18.53 5.39 12.20
CA ARG A 149 17.47 6.18 12.84
C ARG A 149 17.20 5.67 14.26
N TRP A 150 17.12 4.35 14.43
CA TRP A 150 16.79 3.74 15.71
C TRP A 150 17.98 3.80 16.70
N ALA A 151 19.20 3.56 16.22
CA ALA A 151 20.42 3.68 17.02
C ALA A 151 20.68 5.12 17.49
N ALA A 152 20.27 6.13 16.72
CA ALA A 152 20.40 7.54 17.07
C ALA A 152 19.39 8.02 18.14
N GLY A 153 18.60 7.10 18.72
CA GLY A 153 17.64 7.42 19.78
C GLY A 153 16.35 8.03 19.23
N SER A 154 15.77 7.40 18.18
CA SER A 154 14.44 7.75 17.69
C SER A 154 13.49 7.98 18.87
N LYS A 155 12.93 9.20 18.93
CA LYS A 155 12.06 9.65 20.02
C LYS A 155 10.97 8.62 20.29
N GLU A 156 10.74 8.32 21.57
CA GLU A 156 9.51 7.71 22.10
C GLU A 156 9.34 6.18 21.99
N LEU A 157 10.35 5.38 22.33
CA LEU A 157 10.03 4.15 23.08
C LEU A 157 10.05 4.45 24.59
N PRO A 158 9.05 3.99 25.36
CA PRO A 158 9.11 4.04 26.81
C PRO A 158 10.42 3.42 27.33
N PRO A 159 11.02 3.95 28.41
CA PRO A 159 12.23 3.36 29.00
C PRO A 159 12.04 1.87 29.32
N GLY A 160 12.96 1.01 28.87
CA GLY A 160 12.94 -0.44 29.11
C GLY A 160 12.27 -1.28 28.03
N GLU A 161 11.69 -0.66 27.01
CA GLU A 161 11.10 -1.35 25.85
C GLU A 161 12.18 -1.83 24.86
N PRO A 162 12.13 -3.08 24.35
CA PRO A 162 13.12 -3.57 23.40
C PRO A 162 13.10 -2.77 22.09
N SER A 163 14.28 -2.47 21.58
CA SER A 163 14.49 -1.81 20.28
C SER A 163 13.90 -2.63 19.13
N TRP A 164 13.60 -1.98 18.00
CA TRP A 164 13.29 -2.68 16.77
C TRP A 164 14.49 -3.46 16.24
N VAL A 165 14.23 -4.65 15.72
CA VAL A 165 15.16 -5.51 14.99
C VAL A 165 14.75 -5.51 13.52
N PHE A 166 15.73 -5.32 12.63
CA PHE A 166 15.51 -5.31 11.18
C PHE A 166 16.14 -6.55 10.57
N GLU A 167 15.30 -7.44 10.06
CA GLU A 167 15.74 -8.64 9.36
C GLU A 167 15.83 -8.37 7.85
N GLN A 168 16.92 -8.81 7.22
CA GLN A 168 17.12 -8.74 5.78
C GLN A 168 17.10 -10.15 5.18
N VAL A 169 16.21 -10.38 4.23
CA VAL A 169 16.10 -11.62 3.44
C VAL A 169 16.25 -11.25 1.98
N LEU A 170 17.46 -11.36 1.44
CA LEU A 170 17.82 -10.74 0.17
C LEU A 170 18.29 -11.76 -0.86
N ALA A 171 18.05 -11.45 -2.14
CA ALA A 171 18.52 -12.22 -3.28
C ALA A 171 18.17 -13.71 -3.11
N ASP A 172 19.17 -14.61 -3.10
CA ASP A 172 19.03 -16.06 -3.00
C ASP A 172 18.17 -16.54 -1.81
N GLU A 173 18.05 -15.73 -0.74
CA GLU A 173 17.22 -16.05 0.41
C GLU A 173 15.75 -15.61 0.25
N ALA A 174 15.44 -14.72 -0.68
CA ALA A 174 14.10 -14.16 -0.92
C ALA A 174 13.17 -15.13 -1.67
N THR A 175 13.17 -16.40 -1.26
CA THR A 175 12.39 -17.49 -1.84
C THR A 175 10.94 -17.47 -1.36
N LYS A 176 10.08 -18.15 -2.11
CA LYS A 176 8.66 -18.36 -1.77
C LYS A 176 8.53 -18.99 -0.39
N ALA A 177 9.35 -20.00 -0.09
CA ALA A 177 9.38 -20.65 1.21
C ALA A 177 9.72 -19.69 2.36
N ASN A 178 10.73 -18.82 2.18
CA ASN A 178 11.09 -17.84 3.22
C ASN A 178 10.05 -16.73 3.39
N LEU A 179 9.33 -16.37 2.31
CA LEU A 179 8.20 -15.46 2.39
C LEU A 179 7.02 -16.11 3.14
N THR A 180 6.68 -17.37 2.87
CA THR A 180 5.63 -18.11 3.60
C THR A 180 5.89 -18.11 5.11
N ARG A 181 7.13 -18.34 5.54
CA ARG A 181 7.50 -18.33 6.98
C ARG A 181 7.22 -16.99 7.66
N ARG A 182 7.39 -15.87 6.93
CA ARG A 182 7.22 -14.50 7.45
C ARG A 182 5.81 -13.95 7.27
N MET A 183 5.02 -14.55 6.38
CA MET A 183 3.63 -14.17 6.10
C MET A 183 2.66 -15.12 6.82
N GLY A 184 2.79 -15.22 8.15
CA GLY A 184 1.88 -16.00 8.99
C GLY A 184 2.37 -17.39 9.41
N GLY A 185 3.60 -17.76 9.03
CA GLY A 185 4.30 -18.96 9.50
C GLY A 185 5.10 -18.77 10.81
N ASP A 186 6.13 -19.62 10.99
CA ASP A 186 6.93 -19.70 12.22
C ASP A 186 7.87 -18.50 12.47
N ALA A 187 8.13 -17.70 11.44
CA ALA A 187 8.99 -16.50 11.49
C ALA A 187 8.18 -15.22 11.22
N THR A 188 6.89 -15.20 11.54
CA THR A 188 6.03 -14.06 11.21
C THR A 188 6.49 -12.77 11.87
N ALA A 189 6.77 -11.76 11.05
CA ALA A 189 7.10 -10.41 11.50
C ALA A 189 5.84 -9.53 11.59
N PRO A 190 5.69 -8.67 12.61
CA PRO A 190 4.59 -7.71 12.68
C PRO A 190 4.64 -6.67 11.54
N VAL A 191 5.82 -6.37 11.00
CA VAL A 191 5.99 -5.55 9.80
C VAL A 191 6.76 -6.32 8.74
N LEU A 192 6.19 -6.42 7.55
CA LEU A 192 6.82 -7.07 6.40
C LEU A 192 6.90 -6.10 5.22
N PHE A 193 8.11 -5.89 4.69
CA PHE A 193 8.32 -5.12 3.47
C PHE A 193 8.83 -6.04 2.36
N CYS A 194 8.16 -6.07 1.22
CA CYS A 194 8.56 -6.85 0.05
C CYS A 194 8.92 -5.94 -1.11
N ALA A 195 10.14 -6.08 -1.64
CA ALA A 195 10.57 -5.45 -2.89
C ALA A 195 10.85 -6.51 -3.96
N CYS A 196 9.92 -6.66 -4.90
CA CYS A 196 9.99 -7.69 -5.94
C CYS A 196 9.15 -7.28 -7.15
N HIS A 197 9.12 -8.13 -8.19
CA HIS A 197 8.12 -7.98 -9.23
C HIS A 197 6.75 -8.42 -8.73
N GLY A 198 5.71 -7.78 -9.23
CA GLY A 198 4.36 -8.32 -9.14
C GLY A 198 4.00 -9.06 -10.41
N VAL A 199 3.36 -10.22 -10.29
CA VAL A 199 2.93 -11.03 -11.44
C VAL A 199 1.76 -10.32 -12.13
N GLY A 200 1.89 -10.12 -13.44
CA GLY A 200 0.84 -9.58 -14.31
C GLY A 200 0.25 -10.65 -15.22
N PHE A 201 -1.03 -10.53 -15.53
CA PHE A 201 -1.76 -11.37 -16.47
C PHE A 201 -2.40 -10.50 -17.56
N GLU A 202 -2.66 -11.08 -18.72
CA GLU A 202 -3.34 -10.38 -19.81
C GLU A 202 -4.81 -10.05 -19.46
N ASP A 203 -5.34 -8.99 -20.09
CA ASP A 203 -6.75 -8.58 -19.93
C ASP A 203 -7.69 -9.76 -20.26
N GLY A 204 -8.52 -10.15 -19.30
CA GLY A 204 -9.48 -11.24 -19.44
C GLY A 204 -8.93 -12.64 -19.12
N ASP A 205 -7.66 -12.78 -18.70
CA ASP A 205 -7.15 -14.06 -18.20
C ASP A 205 -7.91 -14.49 -16.94
N ALA A 206 -8.27 -15.78 -16.87
CA ALA A 206 -9.03 -16.34 -15.75
C ALA A 206 -8.32 -16.19 -14.38
N ASN A 207 -6.99 -16.11 -14.37
CA ASN A 207 -6.19 -15.92 -13.17
C ASN A 207 -5.98 -14.44 -12.81
N GLN A 208 -6.32 -13.50 -13.71
CA GLN A 208 -5.99 -12.09 -13.53
C GLN A 208 -6.53 -11.55 -12.19
N ARG A 209 -7.83 -11.74 -11.92
CA ARG A 209 -8.44 -11.27 -10.67
C ARG A 209 -7.88 -11.96 -9.43
N LEU A 210 -7.55 -13.26 -9.54
CA LEU A 210 -7.14 -14.08 -8.40
C LEU A 210 -5.66 -13.88 -8.03
N ARG A 211 -4.80 -13.67 -9.02
CA ARG A 211 -3.34 -13.80 -8.87
C ARG A 211 -2.55 -12.59 -9.37
N GLN A 212 -3.14 -11.64 -10.08
CA GLN A 212 -2.43 -10.42 -10.43
C GLN A 212 -2.02 -9.65 -9.17
N GLY A 213 -0.76 -9.23 -9.14
CA GLY A 213 -0.15 -8.63 -7.95
C GLY A 213 0.44 -9.64 -6.96
N ALA A 214 0.44 -10.94 -7.29
CA ALA A 214 1.23 -11.93 -6.55
C ALA A 214 2.72 -11.56 -6.57
N LEU A 215 3.44 -11.88 -5.50
CA LEU A 215 4.82 -11.47 -5.30
C LEU A 215 5.76 -12.49 -5.96
N LEU A 216 6.49 -12.09 -7.00
CA LEU A 216 7.45 -12.96 -7.67
C LEU A 216 8.66 -13.19 -6.77
N CYS A 217 8.91 -14.43 -6.39
CA CYS A 217 9.97 -14.81 -5.47
C CYS A 217 11.28 -15.15 -6.21
N GLN A 218 12.38 -15.31 -5.48
CA GLN A 218 13.70 -15.60 -6.04
C GLN A 218 13.76 -16.95 -6.78
N ASP A 219 12.81 -17.85 -6.54
CA ASP A 219 12.69 -19.15 -7.21
C ASP A 219 12.61 -19.03 -8.74
N TRP A 220 12.16 -17.89 -9.26
CA TRP A 220 12.23 -17.59 -10.69
C TRP A 220 13.69 -17.40 -11.15
N PRO A 221 14.18 -18.14 -12.17
CA PRO A 221 15.60 -18.10 -12.55
C PRO A 221 16.00 -16.87 -13.38
N GLY A 222 15.10 -15.90 -13.54
CA GLY A 222 15.31 -14.67 -14.31
C GLY A 222 14.93 -14.77 -15.80
N PRO A 223 14.82 -13.61 -16.48
CA PRO A 223 14.20 -13.50 -17.81
C PRO A 223 15.03 -14.12 -18.93
N ARG A 224 16.33 -14.33 -18.74
CA ARG A 224 17.16 -15.03 -19.73
C ARG A 224 16.98 -16.54 -19.70
N ARG A 225 16.77 -17.11 -18.51
CA ARG A 225 16.65 -18.56 -18.29
C ARG A 225 15.20 -19.05 -18.41
N TRP A 226 14.23 -18.17 -18.16
CA TRP A 226 12.80 -18.49 -18.26
C TRP A 226 12.06 -17.45 -19.09
N ARG A 227 11.49 -17.88 -20.21
CA ARG A 227 10.75 -17.02 -21.17
C ARG A 227 9.32 -17.51 -21.46
N ALA A 228 8.80 -18.39 -20.61
CA ALA A 228 7.44 -18.89 -20.66
C ALA A 228 6.57 -18.21 -19.60
N ALA A 229 5.28 -18.56 -19.56
CA ALA A 229 4.40 -18.18 -18.46
C ALA A 229 5.04 -18.54 -17.11
N ILE A 230 4.89 -17.66 -16.12
CA ILE A 230 5.45 -17.86 -14.78
C ILE A 230 4.57 -18.88 -14.03
N PRO A 231 5.09 -20.06 -13.65
CA PRO A 231 4.34 -21.05 -12.88
C PRO A 231 4.12 -20.58 -11.43
N ASN A 232 3.11 -21.15 -10.77
CA ASN A 232 2.75 -20.82 -9.38
C ASN A 232 3.92 -21.02 -8.40
N ASP A 233 4.78 -22.01 -8.64
CA ASP A 233 5.95 -22.30 -7.80
C ASP A 233 6.91 -21.12 -7.65
N PHE A 234 6.88 -20.14 -8.56
CA PHE A 234 7.77 -18.98 -8.55
C PHE A 234 7.21 -17.74 -7.86
N TYR A 235 5.93 -17.71 -7.49
CA TYR A 235 5.34 -16.54 -6.85
C TYR A 235 4.47 -16.88 -5.66
N PHE A 236 4.36 -15.95 -4.72
CA PHE A 236 3.49 -16.04 -3.56
C PHE A 236 2.19 -15.27 -3.82
N SER A 237 1.07 -16.00 -3.80
CA SER A 237 -0.27 -15.52 -4.10
C SER A 237 -1.22 -15.73 -2.92
N ALA A 238 -2.50 -15.38 -3.09
CA ALA A 238 -3.53 -15.67 -2.11
C ALA A 238 -3.64 -17.17 -1.77
N ASP A 239 -3.40 -18.05 -2.74
CA ASP A 239 -3.49 -19.51 -2.58
C ASP A 239 -2.41 -20.07 -1.63
N ASP A 240 -1.32 -19.32 -1.42
CA ASP A 240 -0.18 -19.74 -0.61
C ASP A 240 -0.30 -19.34 0.86
N VAL A 241 -1.32 -18.54 1.21
CA VAL A 241 -1.62 -18.15 2.59
C VAL A 241 -2.45 -19.26 3.24
N ALA A 242 -1.79 -20.09 4.06
CA ALA A 242 -2.42 -21.21 4.76
C ALA A 242 -3.58 -20.76 5.67
N ASP A 243 -4.65 -21.54 5.76
CA ASP A 243 -5.84 -21.21 6.57
C ASP A 243 -5.56 -21.14 8.08
N ASP A 244 -4.47 -21.75 8.53
CA ASP A 244 -4.00 -21.71 9.91
C ASP A 244 -2.93 -20.65 10.19
N ALA A 245 -2.56 -19.83 9.20
CA ALA A 245 -1.58 -18.76 9.34
C ALA A 245 -1.99 -17.75 10.45
N ASP A 246 -1.01 -17.32 11.26
CA ASP A 246 -1.21 -16.25 12.24
C ASP A 246 -0.80 -14.91 11.62
N LEU A 247 -1.75 -14.20 11.03
CA LEU A 247 -1.52 -12.86 10.48
C LEU A 247 -1.94 -11.73 11.43
N SER A 248 -2.38 -12.05 12.65
CA SER A 248 -2.95 -11.02 13.52
C SER A 248 -1.94 -9.92 13.82
N GLY A 249 -2.32 -8.66 13.64
CA GLY A 249 -1.43 -7.52 13.91
C GLY A 249 -0.39 -7.25 12.83
N VAL A 250 -0.30 -8.07 11.76
CA VAL A 250 0.65 -7.83 10.67
C VAL A 250 0.23 -6.61 9.87
N ILE A 251 1.22 -5.77 9.54
CA ILE A 251 1.11 -4.75 8.50
C ILE A 251 2.16 -5.06 7.42
N ALA A 252 1.72 -5.19 6.18
CA ALA A 252 2.60 -5.51 5.05
C ALA A 252 2.74 -4.32 4.09
N PHE A 253 3.90 -4.20 3.45
CA PHE A 253 4.17 -3.20 2.42
C PHE A 253 4.72 -3.90 1.17
N PHE A 254 4.02 -3.79 0.05
CA PHE A 254 4.39 -4.40 -1.22
C PHE A 254 4.87 -3.35 -2.22
N PHE A 255 6.18 -3.22 -2.33
CA PHE A 255 6.83 -2.60 -3.49
C PHE A 255 6.86 -3.63 -4.63
N ALA A 256 5.72 -3.77 -5.30
CA ALA A 256 5.51 -4.70 -6.41
C ALA A 256 4.36 -4.21 -7.31
N CYS A 257 4.50 -4.39 -8.63
CA CYS A 257 3.44 -4.04 -9.59
C CYS A 257 2.12 -4.73 -9.22
N TYR A 258 1.01 -4.01 -9.29
CA TYR A 258 -0.34 -4.48 -8.99
C TYR A 258 -0.52 -5.02 -7.56
N GLY A 259 0.44 -4.80 -6.65
CA GLY A 259 0.43 -5.37 -5.30
C GLY A 259 -0.76 -4.93 -4.43
N ALA A 260 -1.37 -3.77 -4.73
CA ALA A 260 -2.64 -3.36 -4.15
C ALA A 260 -3.84 -3.59 -5.09
N GLY A 261 -3.65 -3.49 -6.40
CA GLY A 261 -4.74 -3.69 -7.34
C GLY A 261 -4.43 -3.25 -8.77
N THR A 262 -5.44 -3.36 -9.61
CA THR A 262 -5.34 -3.12 -11.04
C THR A 262 -6.45 -2.17 -11.48
N PRO A 263 -6.13 -1.04 -12.13
CA PRO A 263 -7.13 -0.19 -12.75
C PRO A 263 -7.61 -0.80 -14.08
N ARG A 264 -8.78 -0.38 -14.56
CA ARG A 264 -9.28 -0.83 -15.86
C ARG A 264 -8.35 -0.45 -17.02
N PHE A 265 -7.73 0.72 -16.95
CA PHE A 265 -6.90 1.28 -18.00
C PHE A 265 -5.49 1.53 -17.49
N ASP A 266 -4.49 1.27 -18.33
CA ASP A 266 -3.07 1.51 -18.06
C ASP A 266 -2.83 2.99 -17.75
N GLU A 267 -2.44 3.25 -16.51
CA GLU A 267 -2.21 4.61 -16.01
C GLU A 267 -0.86 5.19 -16.43
N PHE A 268 -0.04 4.43 -17.18
CA PHE A 268 1.27 4.83 -17.67
C PHE A 268 1.35 4.92 -19.22
N SER A 269 0.26 4.65 -19.93
CA SER A 269 0.21 4.75 -21.40
C SER A 269 -0.41 6.06 -21.88
N HIS A 270 0.39 6.91 -22.55
CA HIS A 270 -0.09 8.18 -23.15
C HIS A 270 0.30 8.39 -24.61
N GLN A 271 1.12 7.51 -25.20
CA GLN A 271 1.54 7.65 -26.61
C GLN A 271 0.50 7.12 -27.63
N ALA A 272 -0.55 6.43 -27.18
CA ALA A 272 -1.63 5.92 -28.03
C ALA A 272 -2.81 6.92 -28.06
N SER A 273 -3.55 6.96 -29.18
CA SER A 273 -4.77 7.77 -29.33
C SER A 273 -5.90 7.41 -28.35
N SER A 274 -5.78 6.28 -27.63
CA SER A 274 -6.70 5.82 -26.60
C SER A 274 -5.93 5.15 -25.45
N ARG A 275 -6.44 5.27 -24.21
CA ARG A 275 -5.89 4.55 -23.06
C ARG A 275 -6.00 3.04 -23.27
N ARG A 276 -4.91 2.30 -23.09
CA ARG A 276 -4.91 0.83 -23.20
C ARG A 276 -5.73 0.23 -22.06
N GLN A 277 -6.70 -0.63 -22.37
CA GLN A 277 -7.37 -1.44 -21.36
C GLN A 277 -6.42 -2.57 -20.91
N ILE A 278 -6.32 -2.79 -19.60
CA ILE A 278 -5.45 -3.81 -19.00
C ILE A 278 -6.22 -4.79 -18.09
N ALA A 279 -7.48 -4.49 -17.81
CA ALA A 279 -8.40 -5.38 -17.11
C ALA A 279 -9.85 -5.09 -17.53
N PRO A 280 -10.78 -6.05 -17.41
CA PRO A 280 -12.19 -5.82 -17.77
C PRO A 280 -12.84 -4.73 -16.91
N GLU A 281 -12.43 -4.68 -15.65
CA GLU A 281 -12.81 -3.68 -14.67
C GLU A 281 -11.66 -3.44 -13.67
N GLY A 282 -11.76 -2.40 -12.84
CA GLY A 282 -10.78 -2.20 -11.78
C GLY A 282 -11.01 -3.19 -10.64
N PHE A 283 -9.95 -3.70 -10.01
CA PHE A 283 -10.06 -4.59 -8.85
C PHE A 283 -8.92 -4.41 -7.84
N VAL A 284 -9.18 -4.78 -6.58
CA VAL A 284 -8.16 -4.92 -5.53
C VAL A 284 -7.49 -6.29 -5.66
N ALA A 285 -6.18 -6.37 -5.47
CA ALA A 285 -5.43 -7.60 -5.65
C ALA A 285 -5.84 -8.71 -4.64
N GLY A 286 -5.83 -9.97 -5.10
CA GLY A 286 -6.29 -11.11 -4.32
C GLY A 286 -5.45 -11.39 -3.05
N LEU A 287 -4.13 -11.19 -3.12
CA LEU A 287 -3.24 -11.42 -1.98
C LEU A 287 -3.60 -10.51 -0.78
N PRO A 288 -3.66 -9.17 -0.91
CA PRO A 288 -4.15 -8.30 0.17
C PRO A 288 -5.53 -8.69 0.70
N GLN A 289 -6.48 -9.05 -0.17
CA GLN A 289 -7.81 -9.49 0.27
C GLN A 289 -7.72 -10.72 1.19
N ARG A 290 -6.94 -11.73 0.80
CA ARG A 290 -6.72 -12.96 1.59
C ARG A 290 -6.04 -12.68 2.94
N LEU A 291 -5.09 -11.75 2.97
CA LEU A 291 -4.37 -11.37 4.19
C LEU A 291 -5.28 -10.64 5.19
N LEU A 292 -6.05 -9.66 4.71
CA LEU A 292 -6.96 -8.86 5.55
C LEU A 292 -8.15 -9.70 6.04
N ALA A 293 -8.74 -10.54 5.18
CA ALA A 293 -9.91 -11.34 5.52
C ALA A 293 -9.58 -12.75 6.08
N HIS A 294 -8.38 -12.95 6.61
CA HIS A 294 -7.94 -14.26 7.06
C HIS A 294 -8.90 -14.89 8.10
N PRO A 295 -9.24 -16.19 8.00
CA PRO A 295 -10.32 -16.79 8.81
C PRO A 295 -10.02 -16.88 10.30
N ARG A 296 -8.76 -17.05 10.71
CA ARG A 296 -8.38 -17.08 12.13
C ARG A 296 -8.27 -15.68 12.71
N ARG A 297 -7.39 -14.85 12.13
CA ARG A 297 -7.19 -13.42 12.35
C ARG A 297 -6.35 -12.88 11.19
N GLY A 298 -6.76 -11.76 10.60
CA GLY A 298 -6.10 -11.15 9.45
C GLY A 298 -5.02 -10.13 9.80
N ALA A 299 -4.25 -9.79 8.77
CA ALA A 299 -3.43 -8.59 8.77
C ALA A 299 -4.30 -7.36 9.00
N LEU A 300 -3.73 -6.31 9.61
CA LEU A 300 -4.44 -5.06 9.89
C LEU A 300 -4.50 -4.16 8.67
N ALA A 301 -3.39 -4.10 7.93
CA ALA A 301 -3.30 -3.30 6.71
C ALA A 301 -2.25 -3.88 5.74
N VAL A 302 -2.45 -3.57 4.47
CA VAL A 302 -1.47 -3.80 3.41
C VAL A 302 -1.30 -2.49 2.66
N VAL A 303 -0.07 -1.97 2.58
CA VAL A 303 0.28 -0.94 1.62
C VAL A 303 0.76 -1.62 0.35
N GLY A 304 0.27 -1.18 -0.80
CA GLY A 304 0.73 -1.72 -2.07
C GLY A 304 0.56 -0.74 -3.21
N HIS A 305 1.15 -1.09 -4.35
CA HIS A 305 1.09 -0.27 -5.56
C HIS A 305 -0.08 -0.68 -6.47
N VAL A 306 -0.77 0.28 -7.05
CA VAL A 306 -1.79 0.06 -8.06
C VAL A 306 -1.21 0.32 -9.44
N ASP A 307 -1.45 -0.61 -10.37
CA ASP A 307 -0.78 -0.64 -11.68
C ASP A 307 0.74 -0.93 -11.52
N ARG A 308 1.58 -0.47 -12.43
CA ARG A 308 3.03 -0.72 -12.41
C ARG A 308 3.76 0.16 -11.41
N ALA A 309 4.62 -0.47 -10.60
CA ALA A 309 5.58 0.23 -9.73
C ALA A 309 6.85 0.57 -10.52
N TRP A 310 7.36 1.80 -10.35
CA TRP A 310 8.56 2.27 -11.06
C TRP A 310 9.72 2.57 -10.11
N GLY A 311 10.93 2.59 -10.68
CA GLY A 311 12.15 2.93 -9.93
C GLY A 311 12.21 4.38 -9.43
N TYR A 312 11.33 5.27 -9.90
CA TYR A 312 11.28 6.68 -9.52
C TYR A 312 11.00 6.90 -8.03
N SER A 313 10.40 5.90 -7.36
CA SER A 313 10.23 5.89 -5.92
C SER A 313 11.56 5.92 -5.14
N PHE A 314 12.67 5.44 -5.72
CA PHE A 314 13.98 5.36 -5.04
C PHE A 314 15.20 5.83 -5.85
N ALA A 315 15.02 6.09 -7.15
CA ALA A 315 16.03 6.57 -8.07
C ALA A 315 15.52 7.85 -8.77
N TRP A 316 16.22 8.97 -8.55
CA TRP A 316 15.91 10.23 -9.21
C TRP A 316 17.09 10.67 -10.08
N PRO A 317 16.87 11.19 -11.29
CA PRO A 317 17.96 11.66 -12.14
C PRO A 317 18.85 12.66 -11.40
N GLN A 318 20.17 12.42 -11.42
CA GLN A 318 21.20 13.31 -10.86
C GLN A 318 21.16 13.51 -9.32
N ALA A 319 20.23 12.87 -8.61
CA ALA A 319 20.21 12.88 -7.14
C ALA A 319 20.87 11.59 -6.59
N PRO A 320 21.42 11.64 -5.35
CA PRO A 320 21.79 10.43 -4.64
C PRO A 320 20.56 9.54 -4.37
N ARG A 321 20.80 8.31 -3.88
CA ARG A 321 19.72 7.35 -3.58
C ARG A 321 18.67 7.97 -2.66
N GLN A 322 17.40 7.79 -3.00
CA GLN A 322 16.28 8.39 -2.29
C GLN A 322 15.45 7.33 -1.56
N VAL A 323 15.85 6.94 -0.35
CA VAL A 323 15.02 6.06 0.50
C VAL A 323 14.23 6.82 1.57
N SER A 324 14.36 8.15 1.62
CA SER A 324 13.79 9.01 2.65
C SER A 324 12.28 8.86 2.82
N VAL A 325 11.52 8.82 1.72
CA VAL A 325 10.06 8.64 1.79
C VAL A 325 9.68 7.33 2.47
N PHE A 326 10.38 6.24 2.17
CA PHE A 326 10.18 4.93 2.79
C PHE A 326 10.64 4.93 4.25
N THR A 327 11.84 5.45 4.53
CA THR A 327 12.38 5.51 5.90
C THR A 327 11.51 6.37 6.81
N SER A 328 10.97 7.48 6.32
CA SER A 328 10.09 8.36 7.08
C SER A 328 8.73 7.70 7.33
N ALA A 329 8.09 7.12 6.31
CA ALA A 329 6.80 6.45 6.48
C ALA A 329 6.91 5.24 7.41
N LEU A 330 7.88 4.35 7.17
CA LEU A 330 8.10 3.19 8.03
C LEU A 330 8.52 3.63 9.43
N GLY A 331 9.44 4.59 9.58
CA GLY A 331 9.82 5.12 10.89
C GLY A 331 8.61 5.62 11.69
N ARG A 332 7.71 6.37 11.05
CA ARG A 332 6.45 6.87 11.65
C ARG A 332 5.54 5.72 12.09
N LEU A 333 5.42 4.68 11.28
CA LEU A 333 4.66 3.47 11.64
C LEU A 333 5.28 2.76 12.86
N LEU A 334 6.60 2.59 12.88
CA LEU A 334 7.35 1.94 13.97
C LEU A 334 7.33 2.75 15.29
N GLU A 335 7.10 4.06 15.20
CA GLU A 335 6.80 4.97 16.32
C GLU A 335 5.36 4.84 16.84
N GLY A 336 4.54 3.97 16.26
CA GLY A 336 3.19 3.67 16.73
C GLY A 336 2.09 4.56 16.16
N TYR A 337 2.37 5.35 15.12
CA TYR A 337 1.34 6.11 14.41
C TYR A 337 0.43 5.21 13.59
N PRO A 338 -0.82 5.62 13.33
CA PRO A 338 -1.70 4.91 12.41
C PRO A 338 -1.11 4.83 11.01
N ILE A 339 -1.35 3.73 10.30
CA ILE A 339 -0.78 3.49 8.97
C ILE A 339 -1.12 4.59 7.97
N GLY A 340 -2.33 5.13 8.01
CA GLY A 340 -2.72 6.23 7.11
C GLY A 340 -1.93 7.51 7.38
N ALA A 341 -1.67 7.85 8.64
CA ALA A 341 -0.83 8.99 9.00
C ALA A 341 0.65 8.76 8.68
N ALA A 342 1.12 7.51 8.76
CA ALA A 342 2.47 7.14 8.33
C ALA A 342 2.68 7.35 6.81
N MET A 343 1.63 7.18 6.01
CA MET A 343 1.68 7.36 4.56
C MET A 343 1.69 8.82 4.09
N GLU A 344 1.54 9.81 4.98
CA GLU A 344 1.61 11.23 4.63
C GLU A 344 2.89 11.61 3.86
N TYR A 345 4.02 10.95 4.13
CA TYR A 345 5.26 11.21 3.40
C TYR A 345 5.18 10.86 1.91
N PHE A 346 4.45 9.79 1.55
CA PHE A 346 4.18 9.47 0.15
C PHE A 346 3.22 10.50 -0.47
N ASN A 347 2.24 10.96 0.31
CA ASN A 347 1.25 11.95 -0.13
C ASN A 347 1.89 13.32 -0.38
N GLN A 348 2.85 13.72 0.45
CA GLN A 348 3.68 14.91 0.26
C GLN A 348 4.55 14.79 -0.99
N ARG A 349 5.19 13.64 -1.21
CA ARG A 349 5.96 13.38 -2.44
C ARG A 349 5.10 13.48 -3.68
N TYR A 350 3.88 12.93 -3.65
CA TYR A 350 2.94 13.08 -4.75
C TYR A 350 2.55 14.54 -4.98
N ALA A 351 2.24 15.29 -3.91
CA ALA A 351 1.88 16.71 -4.01
C ALA A 351 3.02 17.57 -4.60
N GLU A 352 4.26 17.35 -4.18
CA GLU A 352 5.47 17.99 -4.71
C GLU A 352 5.60 17.75 -6.22
N LEU A 353 5.61 16.47 -6.63
CA LEU A 353 5.76 16.09 -8.04
C LEU A 353 4.60 16.59 -8.92
N SER A 354 3.37 16.61 -8.38
CA SER A 354 2.21 17.18 -9.07
C SER A 354 2.34 18.68 -9.29
N SER A 355 2.85 19.41 -8.28
CA SER A 355 3.07 20.85 -8.37
C SER A 355 4.10 21.18 -9.45
N ASP A 356 5.25 20.52 -9.40
CA ASP A 356 6.35 20.75 -10.35
C ASP A 356 5.97 20.36 -11.78
N LEU A 357 5.29 19.22 -11.95
CA LEU A 357 4.80 18.78 -13.26
C LEU A 357 3.82 19.80 -13.87
N ASN A 358 2.98 20.44 -13.05
CA ASN A 358 2.02 21.42 -13.55
C ASN A 358 2.72 22.69 -14.06
N VAL A 359 3.83 23.11 -13.44
CA VAL A 359 4.66 24.22 -13.93
C VAL A 359 5.25 23.90 -15.30
N GLU A 360 5.80 22.69 -15.48
CA GLU A 360 6.36 22.26 -16.77
C GLU A 360 5.28 22.20 -17.87
N ILE A 361 4.10 21.66 -17.57
CA ILE A 361 2.97 21.62 -18.51
C ILE A 361 2.56 23.04 -18.93
N GLU A 362 2.52 23.98 -17.99
CA GLU A 362 2.19 25.37 -18.26
C GLU A 362 3.24 26.04 -19.17
N ASN A 363 4.52 25.85 -18.88
CA ASN A 363 5.61 26.37 -19.70
C ASN A 363 5.52 25.86 -21.15
N VAL A 364 5.24 24.57 -21.35
CA VAL A 364 5.04 23.98 -22.67
C VAL A 364 3.86 24.62 -23.39
N ARG A 365 2.75 24.87 -22.68
CA ARG A 365 1.56 25.54 -23.22
C ARG A 365 1.88 26.95 -23.72
N TYR A 366 2.83 27.65 -23.08
CA TYR A 366 3.28 29.00 -23.48
C TYR A 366 4.51 29.00 -24.39
N GLY A 367 4.80 27.88 -25.05
CA GLY A 367 5.76 27.82 -26.16
C GLY A 367 7.18 27.38 -25.77
N MET A 368 7.42 27.01 -24.50
CA MET A 368 8.66 26.32 -24.13
C MET A 368 8.71 24.97 -24.86
N GLN A 369 9.84 24.67 -25.48
CA GLN A 369 10.10 23.34 -26.02
C GLN A 369 10.57 22.44 -24.88
N PRO A 370 9.79 21.43 -24.46
CA PRO A 370 10.19 20.57 -23.35
C PRO A 370 11.30 19.61 -23.76
N ASP A 371 12.19 19.28 -22.82
CA ASP A 371 12.88 18.00 -22.90
C ASP A 371 11.87 16.87 -22.63
N LEU A 372 11.50 16.16 -23.70
CA LEU A 372 10.50 15.10 -23.64
C LEU A 372 10.88 13.98 -22.68
N LEU A 373 12.18 13.69 -22.52
CA LEU A 373 12.64 12.66 -21.59
C LEU A 373 12.40 13.11 -20.14
N SER A 374 12.82 14.31 -19.78
CA SER A 374 12.56 14.90 -18.46
C SER A 374 11.07 14.97 -18.14
N LEU A 375 10.26 15.52 -19.06
CA LEU A 375 8.81 15.67 -18.85
C LEU A 375 8.11 14.30 -18.68
N SER A 376 8.47 13.31 -19.51
CA SER A 376 7.94 11.95 -19.36
C SER A 376 8.37 11.30 -18.05
N GLY A 377 9.60 11.56 -17.58
CA GLY A 377 10.11 11.08 -16.31
C GLY A 377 9.38 11.69 -15.12
N MET A 378 9.17 13.01 -15.10
CA MET A 378 8.39 13.70 -14.07
C MET A 378 6.96 13.21 -14.02
N TRP A 379 6.33 13.06 -15.19
CA TRP A 379 4.98 12.52 -15.29
C TRP A 379 4.90 11.09 -14.76
N THR A 380 5.85 10.23 -15.14
CA THR A 380 5.89 8.84 -14.64
C THR A 380 6.09 8.81 -13.14
N ALA A 381 7.00 9.61 -12.60
CA ALA A 381 7.26 9.69 -11.17
C ALA A 381 6.05 10.20 -10.37
N ASN A 382 5.32 11.19 -10.91
CA ASN A 382 4.09 11.69 -10.30
C ASN A 382 3.01 10.60 -10.20
N ASN A 383 2.80 9.82 -11.27
CA ASN A 383 1.82 8.72 -11.25
C ASN A 383 2.32 7.52 -10.46
N ASP A 384 3.63 7.29 -10.35
CA ASP A 384 4.20 6.28 -9.46
C ASP A 384 3.96 6.64 -7.99
N ALA A 385 4.22 7.90 -7.60
CA ALA A 385 4.10 8.36 -6.22
C ALA A 385 2.67 8.31 -5.67
N ARG A 386 1.66 8.62 -6.50
CA ARG A 386 0.25 8.60 -6.07
C ARG A 386 -0.33 7.18 -5.88
N SER A 387 0.32 6.16 -6.44
CA SER A 387 -0.27 4.83 -6.61
C SER A 387 0.03 3.86 -5.46
N TYR A 388 0.73 4.31 -4.41
CA TYR A 388 0.79 3.58 -3.14
C TYR A 388 -0.48 3.83 -2.33
N VAL A 389 -1.21 2.77 -1.98
CA VAL A 389 -2.44 2.89 -1.19
C VAL A 389 -2.45 1.96 0.00
N VAL A 390 -3.16 2.41 1.04
CA VAL A 390 -3.54 1.58 2.17
C VAL A 390 -4.79 0.75 1.81
N LEU A 391 -4.65 -0.57 1.92
CA LEU A 391 -5.75 -1.52 1.96
C LEU A 391 -5.96 -1.96 3.41
N GLY A 392 -7.16 -1.73 3.94
CA GLY A 392 -7.46 -1.78 5.37
C GLY A 392 -7.97 -0.44 5.89
N ASP A 393 -8.27 -0.41 7.18
CA ASP A 393 -8.63 0.76 7.97
C ASP A 393 -7.37 1.62 8.19
N PRO A 394 -7.37 2.90 7.74
CA PRO A 394 -6.19 3.76 7.85
C PRO A 394 -5.84 4.16 9.28
N ALA A 395 -6.74 3.93 10.25
CA ALA A 395 -6.54 4.26 11.65
C ALA A 395 -5.80 3.16 12.45
N VAL A 396 -5.58 1.98 11.86
CA VAL A 396 -4.89 0.87 12.56
C VAL A 396 -3.42 1.20 12.84
N ARG A 397 -2.96 0.72 14.00
CA ARG A 397 -1.58 0.84 14.48
C ARG A 397 -0.96 -0.55 14.60
N LEU A 398 0.35 -0.61 14.81
CA LEU A 398 1.01 -1.86 15.15
C LEU A 398 0.50 -2.37 16.51
N ALA A 399 -0.05 -3.58 16.50
CA ALA A 399 -0.49 -4.30 17.69
C ALA A 399 0.62 -5.24 18.16
N LEU A 400 1.55 -4.70 18.95
CA LEU A 400 2.74 -5.41 19.44
C LEU A 400 2.45 -6.30 20.64
#